data_AF-A0AAN6FRL5-F1
#
_entry.id   AF-A0AAN6FRL5-F1
#
_cell.length_a   1.000
_cell.length_b   1.000
_cell.length_c   1.000
_cell.angle_alpha   90.00
_cell.angle_beta   90.00
_cell.angle_gamma   90.00
#
_symmetry.space_group_name_H-M   'P 1'
#
loop_
_entity.id
_entity.type
_entity.pdbx_description
1 polymer ?
#
loop_
_entity_poly.entity_id
_entity_poly.type
_entity_poly.pdbx_seq_one_letter_code
_entity_poly.pdbx_strand_id
1 'polypeptide(L)'
;MAGHADSVHMDPALVKYAKRPEAVEDEQTGRTNGGADMYVKRHEFFRWTPRTAWLTVTYVLAVPAAFLYMGWHTDGKYYMRGKLRGDTIAEF
;
A
#
# COMPACT_ATOMS: atom_id res chain seq x y z
N MET A 1 -2.93 -14.98 37.61
CA MET A 1 -3.99 -14.14 37.03
C MET A 1 -4.45 -14.79 35.75
N ALA A 2 -5.43 -15.70 35.80
CA ALA A 2 -5.97 -16.34 34.60
C ALA A 2 -6.94 -15.37 33.93
N GLY A 3 -6.64 -14.97 32.69
CA GLY A 3 -7.48 -14.09 31.89
C GLY A 3 -8.81 -14.77 31.55
N HIS A 4 -9.88 -13.98 31.62
CA HIS A 4 -11.24 -14.36 31.24
C HIS A 4 -11.26 -14.87 29.80
N ALA A 5 -11.61 -16.14 29.60
CA ALA A 5 -11.69 -16.77 28.30
C ALA A 5 -13.06 -16.48 27.66
N ASP A 6 -13.21 -15.28 27.12
CA ASP A 6 -14.28 -14.99 26.16
C ASP A 6 -13.91 -15.61 24.81
N SER A 7 -14.24 -16.88 24.61
CA SER A 7 -14.07 -17.56 23.33
C SER A 7 -15.20 -17.14 22.38
N VAL A 8 -14.97 -16.10 21.59
CA VAL A 8 -15.85 -15.78 20.45
C VAL A 8 -15.72 -16.92 19.43
N HIS A 9 -16.84 -17.49 19.01
CA HIS A 9 -16.86 -18.46 17.92
C HIS A 9 -16.31 -17.78 16.66
N MET A 10 -15.12 -18.19 16.23
CA MET A 10 -14.43 -17.57 15.10
C MET A 10 -14.96 -18.17 13.81
N ASP A 11 -15.57 -17.33 12.97
CA ASP A 11 -15.92 -17.71 11.61
C ASP A 11 -14.63 -18.08 10.84
N PRO A 12 -14.52 -19.30 10.27
CA PRO A 12 -13.36 -19.72 9.51
C PRO A 12 -13.03 -18.79 8.33
N ALA A 13 -14.01 -18.08 7.75
CA ALA A 13 -13.76 -17.08 6.71
C ALA A 13 -13.00 -15.88 7.28
N LEU A 14 -13.38 -15.36 8.45
CA LEU A 14 -12.71 -14.21 9.07
C LEU A 14 -11.27 -14.56 9.47
N VAL A 15 -11.02 -15.78 9.94
CA VAL A 15 -9.66 -16.22 10.30
C VAL A 15 -8.73 -16.21 9.07
N LYS A 16 -9.23 -16.66 7.91
CA LYS A 16 -8.47 -16.69 6.65
C LYS A 16 -8.06 -15.30 6.13
N TYR A 17 -8.90 -14.29 6.36
CA TYR A 17 -8.72 -12.94 5.79
C TYR A 17 -8.24 -11.88 6.79
N ALA A 18 -8.47 -12.04 8.09
CA ALA A 18 -8.26 -10.98 9.08
C ALA A 18 -7.19 -11.28 10.14
N LYS A 19 -6.88 -12.55 10.47
CA LYS A 19 -6.05 -12.85 11.65
C LYS A 19 -4.55 -12.82 11.34
N ARG A 20 -3.82 -11.96 12.07
CA ARG A 20 -2.34 -11.92 12.15
C ARG A 20 -1.85 -13.29 12.67
N PRO A 21 -0.78 -13.86 12.11
CA PRO A 21 -0.36 -15.22 12.39
C PRO A 21 0.15 -15.32 13.83
N GLU A 22 -0.69 -15.78 14.73
CA GLU A 22 -0.26 -16.46 15.94
C GLU A 22 -0.39 -17.95 15.63
N ALA A 23 0.71 -18.69 15.81
CA ALA A 23 0.81 -20.09 15.44
C ALA A 23 -0.25 -20.91 16.19
N VAL A 24 -1.38 -21.18 15.54
CA VAL A 24 -2.35 -22.17 16.00
C VAL A 24 -1.85 -23.51 15.52
N GLU A 25 -1.17 -24.24 16.41
CA GLU A 25 -0.87 -25.64 16.21
C GLU A 25 -2.14 -26.45 16.47
N ASP A 26 -2.66 -27.13 15.44
CA ASP A 26 -3.80 -28.03 15.57
C ASP A 26 -3.38 -29.31 16.32
N GLU A 27 -3.77 -29.42 17.60
CA GLU A 27 -3.42 -30.53 18.52
C GLU A 27 -3.87 -31.93 18.05
N GLN A 28 -4.77 -32.04 17.08
CA GLN A 28 -5.40 -33.33 16.74
C GLN A 28 -5.00 -33.96 15.39
N THR A 29 -4.24 -33.28 14.53
CA THR A 29 -3.90 -33.83 13.20
C THR A 29 -2.47 -33.61 12.71
N GLY A 30 -1.61 -32.88 13.43
CA GLY A 30 -0.20 -32.68 13.05
C GLY A 30 0.01 -32.11 11.63
N ARG A 31 -1.05 -31.53 11.04
CA ARG A 31 -1.05 -30.94 9.71
C ARG A 31 -1.49 -29.50 9.88
N THR A 32 -0.54 -28.59 9.69
CA THR A 32 -0.80 -27.16 9.60
C THR A 32 -1.65 -26.91 8.35
N ASN A 33 -2.98 -26.98 8.48
CA ASN A 33 -3.87 -26.45 7.47
C ASN A 33 -3.71 -24.92 7.51
N GLY A 34 -2.73 -24.41 6.76
CA GLY A 34 -2.26 -23.03 6.75
C GLY A 34 -3.34 -22.03 6.35
N GLY A 35 -4.26 -21.77 7.27
CA GLY A 35 -5.53 -21.10 7.06
C GLY A 35 -5.56 -19.66 7.57
N ALA A 36 -4.45 -18.93 7.53
CA ALA A 36 -4.46 -17.48 7.73
C ALA A 36 -3.16 -16.89 7.18
N ASP A 37 -3.17 -16.43 5.93
CA ASP A 37 -2.12 -15.51 5.46
C ASP A 37 -2.30 -14.96 4.03
N MET A 38 -3.51 -14.87 3.48
CA MET A 38 -3.69 -14.39 2.09
C MET A 38 -3.17 -12.96 1.87
N TYR A 39 -3.23 -12.10 2.89
CA TYR A 39 -2.69 -10.74 2.82
C TYR A 39 -1.15 -10.69 2.94
N VAL A 40 -0.56 -11.57 3.74
CA VAL A 40 0.91 -11.60 3.99
C VAL A 40 1.61 -12.35 2.86
N LYS A 41 1.08 -13.50 2.44
CA LYS A 41 1.57 -14.33 1.33
C LYS A 41 1.14 -13.83 -0.05
N ARG A 42 0.55 -12.63 -0.15
CA ARG A 42 0.15 -12.03 -1.44
C ARG A 42 1.27 -11.99 -2.47
N HIS A 43 2.52 -11.89 -2.01
CA HIS A 43 3.71 -11.82 -2.85
C HIS A 43 4.06 -13.17 -3.50
N GLU A 44 3.68 -14.30 -2.87
CA GLU A 44 3.87 -15.64 -3.44
C GLU A 44 2.91 -15.89 -4.62
N PHE A 45 1.70 -15.38 -4.54
CA PHE A 45 0.68 -15.52 -5.59
C PHE A 45 0.71 -14.40 -6.64
N PHE A 46 1.66 -13.46 -6.53
CA PHE A 46 1.75 -12.33 -7.44
C PHE A 46 2.20 -12.79 -8.84
N ARG A 47 1.56 -12.22 -9.87
CA ARG A 47 1.84 -12.53 -11.27
C ARG A 47 2.00 -11.24 -12.05
N TRP A 48 3.04 -11.16 -12.87
CA TRP A 48 3.23 -10.08 -13.83
C TRP A 48 2.26 -10.22 -15.01
N THR A 49 1.07 -9.65 -14.86
CA THR A 49 0.13 -9.46 -15.96
C THR A 49 0.37 -8.11 -16.62
N PRO A 50 0.02 -7.91 -17.90
CA PRO A 50 0.18 -6.60 -18.55
C PRO A 50 -0.52 -5.47 -17.78
N ARG A 51 -1.69 -5.75 -17.19
CA ARG A 51 -2.43 -4.76 -16.37
C ARG A 51 -1.67 -4.37 -15.11
N THR A 52 -1.20 -5.34 -14.33
CA THR A 52 -0.46 -5.07 -13.10
C THR A 52 0.88 -4.42 -13.39
N ALA A 53 1.51 -4.78 -14.51
CA ALA A 53 2.77 -4.17 -14.94
C ALA A 53 2.61 -2.67 -15.23
N TRP A 54 1.60 -2.31 -16.02
CA TRP A 54 1.29 -0.92 -16.33
C TRP A 54 0.98 -0.12 -15.07
N LEU A 55 0.17 -0.66 -14.16
CA LEU A 55 -0.12 0.00 -12.88
C LEU A 55 1.15 0.25 -12.06
N THR A 56 2.00 -0.76 -11.90
CA THR A 56 3.27 -0.60 -11.17
C THR A 56 4.13 0.49 -11.79
N VAL A 57 4.30 0.50 -13.12
CA VAL A 57 5.09 1.52 -13.81
C VAL A 57 4.49 2.92 -13.64
N THR A 58 3.18 3.07 -13.77
CA THR A 58 2.52 4.38 -13.64
C THR A 58 2.70 4.95 -12.23
N TYR A 59 2.43 4.17 -11.19
CA TYR A 59 2.43 4.69 -9.82
C TYR A 59 3.82 4.77 -9.19
N VAL A 60 4.75 3.89 -9.57
CA VAL A 60 6.11 3.90 -9.01
C VAL A 60 7.04 4.84 -9.78
N LEU A 61 6.85 4.99 -11.10
CA LEU A 61 7.74 5.80 -11.94
C LEU A 61 7.04 7.03 -12.49
N ALA A 62 5.95 6.86 -13.26
CA ALA A 62 5.39 7.96 -14.03
C ALA A 62 4.87 9.11 -13.13
N VAL A 63 4.11 8.79 -12.09
CA VAL A 63 3.53 9.79 -11.17
C VAL A 63 4.63 10.52 -10.40
N PRO A 64 5.57 9.85 -9.68
CA PRO A 64 6.65 10.55 -8.99
C PRO A 64 7.56 11.34 -9.94
N ALA A 65 7.88 10.80 -11.12
CA ALA A 65 8.70 11.50 -12.11
C ALA A 65 8.03 12.76 -12.64
N ALA A 66 6.72 12.72 -12.89
CA ALA A 66 5.96 13.90 -13.31
C ALA A 66 5.99 15.01 -12.25
N PHE A 67 5.79 14.65 -10.98
CA PHE A 67 5.88 15.62 -9.87
C PHE A 67 7.29 16.16 -9.68
N LEU A 68 8.31 15.30 -9.73
CA LEU A 68 9.71 15.71 -9.61
C LEU A 68 10.11 16.66 -10.74
N TYR A 69 9.72 16.32 -11.97
CA TYR A 69 9.94 17.17 -13.15
C TYR A 69 9.23 18.51 -12.99
N MET A 70 7.95 18.49 -12.61
CA MET A 70 7.18 19.72 -12.40
C MET A 70 7.81 20.59 -11.30
N GLY A 71 8.17 20.02 -10.16
CA GLY A 71 8.85 20.73 -9.08
C GLY A 71 10.14 21.39 -9.58
N TRP A 72 11.04 20.60 -10.16
CA TRP A 72 12.31 21.12 -10.68
C TRP A 72 12.12 22.19 -11.76
N HIS A 73 11.11 22.04 -12.61
CA HIS A 73 10.86 22.97 -13.70
C HIS A 73 10.01 24.18 -13.32
N THR A 74 9.42 24.22 -12.13
CA THR A 74 8.60 25.37 -11.66
C THR A 74 9.25 26.11 -10.50
N ASP A 75 10.23 25.49 -9.84
CA ASP A 75 10.96 26.09 -8.73
C ASP A 75 11.67 27.38 -9.17
N GLY A 76 11.54 28.43 -8.37
CA GLY A 76 12.09 29.77 -8.63
C GLY A 76 11.50 30.52 -9.82
N LYS A 77 10.69 29.90 -10.69
CA LYS A 77 10.20 30.56 -11.92
C LYS A 77 9.08 31.57 -11.68
N TYR A 78 8.36 31.48 -10.58
CA TYR A 78 7.18 32.32 -10.34
C TYR A 78 7.35 33.17 -9.09
N TYR A 79 7.47 34.49 -9.27
CA TYR A 79 7.53 35.44 -8.17
C TYR A 79 6.30 36.35 -8.20
N MET A 80 5.40 36.16 -7.25
CA MET A 80 4.13 36.90 -7.20
C MET A 80 4.15 38.09 -6.23
N ARG A 81 5.23 38.24 -5.45
CA ARG A 81 5.29 39.26 -4.40
C ARG A 81 5.55 40.64 -5.01
N GLY A 82 4.61 41.57 -4.79
CA GLY A 82 4.74 42.98 -5.17
C GLY A 82 4.49 43.29 -6.65
N LYS A 83 4.03 42.33 -7.47
CA LYS A 83 3.73 42.54 -8.90
C LYS A 83 2.40 43.31 -9.07
N LEU A 84 2.34 44.27 -9.99
CA LEU A 84 1.12 45.02 -10.32
C LEU A 84 0.37 44.40 -11.53
N ARG A 85 -0.83 44.90 -11.84
CA ARG A 85 -1.60 44.44 -13.00
C ARG A 85 -0.82 44.72 -14.29
N GLY A 86 -0.54 43.67 -15.06
CA GLY A 86 0.21 43.76 -16.31
C GLY A 86 1.68 43.33 -16.20
N ASP A 87 2.21 43.14 -15.00
CA ASP A 87 3.58 42.66 -14.80
C ASP A 87 3.71 41.15 -15.04
N THR A 88 4.86 40.73 -15.58
CA THR A 88 5.16 39.31 -15.80
C THR A 88 5.50 38.60 -14.49
N ILE A 89 4.82 37.47 -14.26
CA ILE A 89 4.98 36.62 -13.07
C ILE A 89 6.16 35.65 -13.22
N ALA A 90 6.47 35.27 -14.47
CA ALA A 90 7.56 34.36 -14.78
C ALA A 90 8.91 35.09 -14.81
N GLU A 91 9.89 34.54 -14.11
CA GLU A 91 11.29 34.97 -14.10
C GLU A 91 12.09 33.85 -14.82
N PHE A 92 12.70 34.18 -15.96
CA PHE A 92 13.40 33.23 -16.84
C PHE A 92 14.91 33.48 -16.84
#